data_AF-A0A934LE87-F1
#
_entry.id   AF-A0A934LE87-F1
#
_cell.length_a   1.000
_cell.length_b   1.000
_cell.length_c   1.000
_cell.angle_alpha   90.00
_cell.angle_beta   90.00
_cell.angle_gamma   90.00
#
_symmetry.space_group_name_H-M   'P 1'
#
loop_
_entity.id
_entity.type
_entity.pdbx_description
1 polymer ?
#
loop_
_entity_poly.entity_id
_entity_poly.type
_entity_poly.pdbx_seq_one_letter_code
_entity_poly.pdbx_strand_id
1 'polypeptide(L)'
;MKPLALIIVIAIIASAVLIFTPLSMNEIIASFPLFRSFADKSTTLEQGDIAIDKASIIRSVDSGTTWFSQVAIDAGKNIPSVSVLNLTLDHANSNIIYAGTEGDGLYKSVNNGQNWEKMFDRNRILADNAIIFDVVQDPRDVNNIYIASFQNKYGVFLKSTDGGMSFTQTYISQLENYPVGAIALHPSFGNILYIGTGQGGVFMSEDYGETWKVVKWLTGPVANLVINPNNASEIYAVLSGRGLFRSMDGGREWKEFSRELSRISAYNNVIMFSMDPGNSNVLYLALANGLVRSENRGNTWEFVKILIPPNALPVDSVAVDPRNSRKIYVGVGSLIYQSLDGGINWSMQKLATPKRISDIIIDPKDPQSIFLAMKNVKK
;
A
#
# COMPACT_ATOMS: atom_id res chain seq x y z
N MET A 1 65.13 27.36 -15.33
CA MET A 1 63.90 26.74 -14.82
C MET A 1 62.71 27.62 -15.20
N LYS A 2 61.79 27.12 -16.02
CA LYS A 2 60.42 27.66 -16.26
C LYS A 2 59.47 27.16 -15.13
N PRO A 3 58.18 27.57 -15.04
CA PRO A 3 57.44 28.78 -15.49
C PRO A 3 56.67 29.45 -14.30
N LEU A 4 56.09 30.67 -14.30
CA LEU A 4 55.30 31.50 -15.24
C LEU A 4 53.74 31.35 -15.14
N ALA A 5 53.08 32.46 -14.78
CA ALA A 5 51.71 32.94 -15.10
C ALA A 5 50.48 32.15 -14.57
N LEU A 6 49.40 32.77 -14.07
CA LEU A 6 48.51 33.69 -14.80
C LEU A 6 47.63 34.54 -13.85
N ILE A 7 47.39 35.79 -14.26
CA ILE A 7 46.75 36.93 -13.58
C ILE A 7 45.59 37.42 -14.47
N ILE A 8 44.40 37.66 -13.88
CA ILE A 8 43.31 38.63 -14.23
C ILE A 8 42.60 38.36 -15.60
N VAL A 9 41.28 38.49 -15.85
CA VAL A 9 40.27 39.58 -15.77
C VAL A 9 38.93 38.91 -16.21
N ILE A 10 37.71 39.13 -15.68
CA ILE A 10 36.74 40.19 -16.04
C ILE A 10 35.44 39.97 -15.24
N ALA A 11 34.96 41.06 -14.62
CA ALA A 11 33.59 41.25 -14.17
C ALA A 11 32.71 41.75 -15.33
N ILE A 12 31.64 41.02 -15.67
CA ILE A 12 30.41 41.53 -16.30
C ILE A 12 29.30 40.55 -15.94
N ILE A 13 28.42 40.86 -14.97
CA ILE A 13 26.97 40.60 -15.05
C ILE A 13 26.26 41.58 -14.10
N ALA A 14 25.99 42.78 -14.60
CA ALA A 14 24.79 43.54 -14.27
C ALA A 14 24.33 44.22 -15.57
N SER A 15 23.03 44.14 -15.84
CA SER A 15 22.28 44.84 -16.91
C SER A 15 22.11 44.12 -18.26
N ALA A 16 21.18 43.16 -18.33
CA ALA A 16 20.28 43.01 -19.50
C ALA A 16 18.99 42.29 -19.08
N VAL A 17 17.87 42.97 -19.30
CA VAL A 17 16.49 42.52 -19.08
C VAL A 17 16.04 41.65 -20.25
N LEU A 18 15.19 40.65 -19.96
CA LEU A 18 14.38 39.79 -20.87
C LEU A 18 15.13 38.75 -21.72
N ILE A 19 15.02 37.47 -21.31
CA ILE A 19 14.24 36.39 -21.96
C ILE A 19 14.29 35.18 -21.00
N PHE A 20 13.17 34.84 -20.37
CA PHE A 20 13.01 33.53 -19.72
C PHE A 20 12.88 32.49 -20.84
N THR A 21 13.92 31.72 -21.12
CA THR A 21 13.73 30.39 -21.71
C THR A 21 13.43 29.42 -20.57
N PRO A 22 12.41 28.55 -20.70
CA PRO A 22 12.28 27.46 -19.74
C PRO A 22 13.48 26.55 -19.96
N LEU A 23 14.36 26.45 -18.95
CA LEU A 23 15.31 25.33 -18.89
C LEU A 23 14.47 24.06 -19.00
N SER A 24 14.77 23.24 -20.01
CA SER A 24 14.05 21.97 -20.17
C SER A 24 14.37 21.08 -18.96
N MET A 25 13.42 20.26 -18.52
CA MET A 25 13.62 19.29 -17.43
C MET A 25 14.87 18.41 -17.63
N ASN A 26 15.31 18.23 -18.88
CA ASN A 26 16.51 17.49 -19.25
C ASN A 26 17.82 18.16 -18.78
N GLU A 27 17.86 19.50 -18.73
CA GLU A 27 19.05 20.24 -18.28
C GLU A 27 19.19 20.24 -16.75
N ILE A 28 18.07 20.10 -16.02
CA ILE A 28 18.05 19.93 -14.56
C ILE A 28 18.56 18.53 -14.19
N ILE A 29 18.18 17.50 -14.94
CA ILE A 29 18.63 16.11 -14.74
C ILE A 29 20.16 15.98 -14.94
N ALA A 30 20.74 16.75 -15.87
CA ALA A 30 22.18 16.75 -16.15
C ALA A 30 23.06 17.38 -15.04
N SER A 31 22.47 18.02 -14.03
CA SER A 31 23.20 18.72 -12.96
C SER A 31 23.50 17.87 -11.71
N PHE A 32 23.06 16.61 -11.66
CA PHE A 32 23.33 15.71 -10.54
C PHE A 32 24.66 14.95 -10.69
N PRO A 33 25.50 14.83 -9.63
CA PRO A 33 26.86 14.25 -9.73
C PRO A 33 26.94 12.73 -10.04
N LEU A 34 25.82 12.05 -10.26
CA LEU A 34 25.76 10.59 -10.47
C LEU A 34 25.91 10.14 -11.93
N PHE A 35 26.05 11.06 -12.89
CA PHE A 35 26.14 10.72 -14.33
C PHE A 35 27.55 10.79 -14.95
N ARG A 36 28.62 10.96 -14.15
CA ARG A 36 29.97 11.21 -14.71
C ARG A 36 30.84 9.99 -15.03
N SER A 37 30.38 8.75 -14.83
CA SER A 37 31.15 7.59 -15.29
C SER A 37 30.31 6.78 -16.25
N PHE A 38 30.36 7.13 -17.54
CA PHE A 38 30.28 6.25 -18.72
C PHE A 38 30.22 7.15 -19.96
N ALA A 39 31.28 7.92 -20.19
CA ALA A 39 31.50 8.64 -21.44
C ALA A 39 32.71 8.01 -22.13
N ASP A 40 32.53 6.81 -22.69
CA ASP A 40 33.26 6.35 -23.88
C ASP A 40 32.73 4.99 -24.32
N LYS A 41 31.63 5.02 -25.08
CA LYS A 41 31.46 4.32 -26.36
C LYS A 41 30.04 4.51 -26.85
N SER A 42 29.96 4.89 -28.12
CA SER A 42 28.75 5.12 -28.89
C SER A 42 27.85 3.88 -28.92
N THR A 43 26.82 3.91 -28.08
CA THR A 43 25.53 3.32 -28.36
C THR A 43 24.52 4.30 -27.82
N THR A 44 23.77 4.94 -28.70
CA THR A 44 22.50 5.57 -28.36
C THR A 44 21.61 4.49 -27.76
N LEU A 45 21.64 4.36 -26.44
CA LEU A 45 20.60 3.69 -25.69
C LEU A 45 19.38 4.60 -25.81
N GLU A 46 18.44 4.23 -26.67
CA GLU A 46 17.06 4.64 -26.45
C GLU A 46 16.76 4.35 -24.97
N GLN A 47 16.34 5.38 -24.22
CA GLN A 47 15.68 5.18 -22.95
C GLN A 47 14.52 4.23 -23.25
N GLY A 48 14.70 2.94 -22.96
CA GLY A 48 13.67 1.95 -23.11
C GLY A 48 12.55 2.33 -22.15
N ASP A 49 11.52 2.98 -22.66
CA ASP A 49 10.20 3.05 -22.05
C ASP A 49 9.82 1.63 -21.64
N ILE A 50 10.00 1.28 -20.36
CA ILE A 50 9.36 0.08 -19.84
C ILE A 50 7.89 0.37 -19.89
N ALA A 51 7.20 -0.27 -20.83
CA ALA A 51 5.76 -0.25 -20.85
C ALA A 51 5.24 -0.63 -19.45
N ILE A 52 4.33 0.19 -18.93
CA ILE A 52 3.60 -0.03 -17.68
C ILE A 52 2.85 -1.39 -17.67
N ASP A 53 2.84 -2.11 -18.80
CA ASP A 53 2.11 -3.34 -19.05
C ASP A 53 2.56 -4.54 -18.20
N LYS A 54 3.82 -4.61 -17.79
CA LYS A 54 4.35 -5.75 -17.02
C LYS A 54 4.60 -5.44 -15.54
N ALA A 55 4.63 -4.17 -15.16
CA ALA A 55 4.98 -3.75 -13.81
C ALA A 55 3.98 -4.30 -12.77
N SER A 56 4.50 -4.92 -11.71
CA SER A 56 3.69 -5.30 -10.54
C SER A 56 3.60 -4.18 -9.50
N ILE A 57 4.44 -3.17 -9.62
CA ILE A 57 4.47 -1.98 -8.76
C ILE A 57 4.71 -0.75 -9.64
N ILE A 58 3.96 0.31 -9.39
CA ILE A 58 4.05 1.58 -10.10
C ILE A 58 4.17 2.70 -9.06
N ARG A 59 4.99 3.72 -9.32
CA ARG A 59 5.20 4.84 -8.39
C ARG A 59 4.95 6.18 -9.08
N SER A 60 4.34 7.11 -8.36
CA SER A 60 4.36 8.53 -8.69
C SER A 60 5.23 9.28 -7.69
N VAL A 61 5.88 10.35 -8.15
CA VAL A 61 6.68 11.29 -7.32
C VAL A 61 6.13 12.72 -7.38
N ASP A 62 4.96 12.90 -7.98
CA ASP A 62 4.33 14.20 -8.22
C ASP A 62 2.83 14.18 -7.85
N SER A 63 2.52 13.48 -6.76
CA SER A 63 1.16 13.30 -6.24
C SER A 63 0.20 12.67 -7.26
N GLY A 64 0.67 11.77 -8.13
CA GLY A 64 -0.17 11.02 -9.06
C GLY A 64 -0.42 11.70 -10.41
N THR A 65 0.38 12.71 -10.77
CA THR A 65 0.30 13.36 -12.09
C THR A 65 0.96 12.48 -13.16
N THR A 66 2.13 11.93 -12.84
CA THR A 66 2.86 10.96 -13.66
C THR A 66 3.17 9.68 -12.87
N TRP A 67 3.26 8.57 -13.60
CA TRP A 67 3.44 7.23 -13.03
C TRP A 67 4.56 6.49 -13.75
N PHE A 68 5.47 5.93 -12.96
CA PHE A 68 6.66 5.23 -13.43
C PHE A 68 6.65 3.79 -12.94
N SER A 69 6.80 2.85 -13.87
CA SER A 69 7.03 1.44 -13.58
C SER A 69 8.21 1.29 -12.63
N GLN A 70 7.98 0.64 -11.50
CA GLN A 70 9.04 0.24 -10.57
C GLN A 70 9.49 -1.18 -10.93
N VAL A 71 10.07 -1.28 -12.13
CA VAL A 71 10.67 -2.49 -12.68
C VAL A 71 12.13 -2.15 -12.91
N ALA A 72 13.07 -2.75 -12.19
CA ALA A 72 14.48 -2.59 -12.57
C ALA A 72 14.68 -3.33 -13.89
N ILE A 73 15.13 -2.62 -14.93
CA ILE A 73 15.33 -3.18 -16.28
C ILE A 73 16.49 -4.19 -16.33
N ASP A 74 17.39 -4.22 -15.35
CA ASP A 74 18.59 -5.05 -15.44
C ASP A 74 18.95 -5.75 -14.12
N ALA A 75 19.40 -7.01 -14.26
CA ALA A 75 20.03 -7.89 -13.26
C ALA A 75 19.13 -8.68 -12.28
N GLY A 76 18.46 -9.74 -12.76
CA GLY A 76 18.25 -11.02 -12.05
C GLY A 76 17.60 -11.04 -10.64
N LYS A 77 17.18 -9.89 -10.11
CA LYS A 77 16.67 -9.62 -8.76
C LYS A 77 15.46 -8.70 -8.88
N ASN A 78 14.39 -9.23 -9.47
CA ASN A 78 13.18 -8.50 -9.72
C ASN A 78 11.98 -9.26 -9.16
N ILE A 79 10.90 -8.54 -8.83
CA ILE A 79 9.60 -9.17 -8.66
C ILE A 79 9.20 -9.71 -10.04
N PRO A 80 8.90 -11.01 -10.19
CA PRO A 80 8.33 -11.56 -11.40
C PRO A 80 7.03 -10.84 -11.77
N SER A 81 6.41 -11.17 -12.91
CA SER A 81 5.04 -10.72 -13.19
C SER A 81 4.00 -11.45 -12.30
N VAL A 82 4.20 -11.42 -10.98
CA VAL A 82 3.31 -11.91 -9.92
C VAL A 82 2.33 -10.82 -9.52
N SER A 83 1.18 -11.20 -8.99
CA SER A 83 0.28 -10.25 -8.34
C SER A 83 0.88 -9.79 -7.01
N VAL A 84 0.95 -8.48 -6.80
CA VAL A 84 1.23 -7.89 -5.47
C VAL A 84 -0.12 -7.62 -4.81
N LEU A 85 -0.32 -8.08 -3.59
CA LEU A 85 -1.58 -7.96 -2.84
C LEU A 85 -1.58 -6.77 -1.89
N ASN A 86 -0.42 -6.47 -1.29
CA ASN A 86 -0.25 -5.39 -0.33
C ASN A 86 1.15 -4.79 -0.42
N LEU A 87 1.25 -3.49 -0.14
CA LEU A 87 2.52 -2.79 0.06
C LEU A 87 2.56 -2.15 1.46
N THR A 88 3.74 -2.16 2.08
CA THR A 88 3.96 -1.52 3.37
C THR A 88 5.29 -0.79 3.38
N LEU A 89 5.28 0.48 3.78
CA LEU A 89 6.49 1.28 3.96
C LEU A 89 7.12 1.02 5.32
N ASP A 90 8.45 1.06 5.35
CA ASP A 90 9.15 1.12 6.61
C ASP A 90 8.93 2.48 7.30
N HIS A 91 8.50 2.44 8.56
CA HIS A 91 8.15 3.62 9.34
C HIS A 91 9.35 4.50 9.67
N ALA A 92 10.57 3.96 9.73
CA ALA A 92 11.80 4.74 9.97
C ALA A 92 12.40 5.27 8.66
N ASN A 93 12.26 4.54 7.56
CA ASN A 93 12.87 4.88 6.28
C ASN A 93 11.96 4.55 5.08
N SER A 94 11.30 5.56 4.51
CA SER A 94 10.38 5.39 3.37
C SER A 94 11.04 4.86 2.09
N ASN A 95 12.38 4.80 2.02
CA ASN A 95 13.07 4.12 0.92
C ASN A 95 12.90 2.60 0.99
N ILE A 96 12.54 2.05 2.15
CA ILE A 96 12.33 0.63 2.36
C ILE A 96 10.84 0.32 2.22
N ILE A 97 10.54 -0.66 1.36
CA ILE A 97 9.17 -1.06 1.05
C ILE A 97 9.09 -2.59 1.06
N TYR A 98 8.04 -3.12 1.66
CA TYR A 98 7.71 -4.53 1.66
C TYR A 98 6.53 -4.78 0.72
N ALA A 99 6.58 -5.85 -0.06
CA ALA A 99 5.54 -6.25 -1.01
C ALA A 99 5.11 -7.68 -0.76
N GLY A 100 3.87 -7.86 -0.31
CA GLY A 100 3.22 -9.15 -0.18
C GLY A 100 2.66 -9.62 -1.51
N THR A 101 2.91 -10.88 -1.91
CA THR A 101 2.51 -11.39 -3.23
C THR A 101 1.47 -12.50 -3.16
N GLU A 102 0.77 -12.72 -4.27
CA GLU A 102 -0.14 -13.86 -4.46
C GLU A 102 0.66 -15.12 -4.84
N GLY A 103 1.31 -15.74 -3.85
CA GLY A 103 1.90 -17.08 -4.00
C GLY A 103 3.38 -17.10 -4.38
N ASP A 104 4.12 -16.00 -4.16
CA ASP A 104 5.57 -15.93 -4.36
C ASP A 104 6.29 -15.30 -3.15
N GLY A 105 5.65 -15.33 -1.97
CA GLY A 105 6.21 -14.86 -0.72
C GLY A 105 6.31 -13.33 -0.60
N LEU A 106 7.32 -12.88 0.14
CA LEU A 106 7.54 -11.48 0.50
C LEU A 106 8.74 -10.92 -0.27
N TYR A 107 8.60 -9.71 -0.79
CA TYR A 107 9.69 -8.95 -1.40
C TYR A 107 10.00 -7.69 -0.61
N LYS A 108 11.24 -7.21 -0.70
CA LYS A 108 11.70 -5.97 -0.09
C LYS A 108 12.48 -5.13 -1.10
N SER A 109 12.20 -3.84 -1.12
CA SER A 109 13.04 -2.82 -1.72
C SER A 109 13.73 -1.99 -0.64
N VAL A 110 14.91 -1.48 -0.93
CA VAL A 110 15.66 -0.56 -0.04
C VAL A 110 15.95 0.79 -0.73
N ASN A 111 15.41 0.99 -1.93
CA ASN A 111 15.69 2.14 -2.78
C ASN A 111 14.42 2.64 -3.48
N ASN A 112 13.35 2.86 -2.71
CA ASN A 112 12.07 3.38 -3.17
C ASN A 112 11.41 2.56 -4.29
N GLY A 113 11.50 1.23 -4.22
CA GLY A 113 10.92 0.34 -5.20
C GLY A 113 11.70 0.24 -6.51
N GLN A 114 12.87 0.88 -6.65
CA GLN A 114 13.66 0.77 -7.87
C GLN A 114 14.15 -0.67 -8.10
N ASN A 115 14.62 -1.35 -7.05
CA ASN A 115 15.03 -2.76 -7.07
C ASN A 115 14.29 -3.55 -5.98
N TRP A 116 14.05 -4.83 -6.23
CA TRP A 116 13.31 -5.70 -5.32
C TRP A 116 13.98 -7.05 -5.13
N GLU A 117 14.18 -7.43 -3.87
CA GLU A 117 14.75 -8.72 -3.52
C GLU A 117 13.70 -9.56 -2.80
N LYS A 118 13.60 -10.84 -3.18
CA LYS A 118 12.79 -11.80 -2.42
C LYS A 118 13.42 -11.95 -1.05
N MET A 119 12.60 -11.81 -0.01
CA MET A 119 13.06 -11.90 1.36
C MET A 119 13.45 -13.34 1.69
N PHE A 120 14.68 -13.53 2.17
CA PHE A 120 15.18 -14.81 2.63
C PHE A 120 15.01 -14.92 4.14
N ASP A 121 14.14 -15.83 4.59
CA ASP A 121 13.97 -16.16 6.00
C ASP A 121 15.03 -17.17 6.46
N ARG A 122 15.91 -16.76 7.38
CA ARG A 122 16.96 -17.63 7.95
C ARG A 122 16.41 -18.87 8.64
N ASN A 123 15.21 -18.79 9.20
CA ASN A 123 14.55 -19.92 9.87
C ASN A 123 13.77 -20.81 8.90
N ARG A 124 13.60 -20.39 7.63
CA ARG A 124 12.84 -21.11 6.59
C ARG A 124 11.40 -21.42 7.01
N ILE A 125 10.79 -20.53 7.78
CA ILE A 125 9.39 -20.60 8.22
C ILE A 125 8.48 -19.93 7.19
N LEU A 126 8.87 -18.76 6.68
CA LEU A 126 8.18 -18.13 5.55
C LEU A 126 8.41 -18.96 4.28
N ALA A 127 7.34 -19.56 3.75
CA ALA A 127 7.43 -20.38 2.56
C ALA A 127 7.59 -19.53 1.29
N ASP A 128 8.41 -20.01 0.34
CA ASP A 128 8.65 -19.30 -0.93
C ASP A 128 7.39 -19.11 -1.76
N ASN A 129 6.41 -19.99 -1.62
CA ASN A 129 5.13 -19.93 -2.33
C ASN A 129 3.98 -19.41 -1.45
N ALA A 130 4.29 -18.78 -0.32
CA ALA A 130 3.27 -18.22 0.55
C ALA A 130 2.47 -17.13 -0.17
N ILE A 131 1.17 -17.11 0.06
CA ILE A 131 0.32 -15.95 -0.26
C ILE A 131 0.40 -15.00 0.93
N ILE A 132 0.84 -13.77 0.69
CA ILE A 132 0.96 -12.74 1.72
C ILE A 132 -0.18 -11.76 1.55
N PHE A 133 -1.14 -11.80 2.49
CA PHE A 133 -2.32 -10.94 2.45
C PHE A 133 -2.05 -9.57 3.05
N ASP A 134 -1.25 -9.52 4.11
CA ASP A 134 -0.99 -8.30 4.87
C ASP A 134 0.40 -8.33 5.50
N VAL A 135 1.06 -7.18 5.52
CA VAL A 135 2.36 -6.96 6.17
C VAL A 135 2.25 -5.71 7.02
N VAL A 136 2.43 -5.86 8.33
CA VAL A 136 2.36 -4.73 9.28
C VAL A 136 3.69 -4.61 10.01
N GLN A 137 4.30 -3.43 9.94
CA GLN A 137 5.46 -3.10 10.76
C GLN A 137 5.03 -2.25 11.95
N ASP A 138 5.60 -2.51 13.12
CA ASP A 138 5.37 -1.68 14.28
C ASP A 138 6.08 -0.32 14.13
N PRO A 139 5.35 0.82 14.13
CA PRO A 139 5.96 2.15 14.05
C PRO A 139 6.84 2.51 15.25
N ARG A 140 6.68 1.81 16.38
CA ARG A 140 7.40 2.06 17.64
C ARG A 140 8.69 1.25 17.73
N ASP A 141 8.79 0.15 16.96
CA ASP A 141 10.02 -0.63 16.78
C ASP A 141 9.99 -1.32 15.41
N VAL A 142 10.74 -0.76 14.46
CA VAL A 142 10.78 -1.22 13.05
C VAL A 142 11.32 -2.64 12.87
N ASN A 143 11.94 -3.22 13.90
CA ASN A 143 12.37 -4.62 13.85
C ASN A 143 11.18 -5.58 13.96
N ASN A 144 10.06 -5.13 14.55
CA ASN A 144 8.85 -5.92 14.65
C ASN A 144 8.06 -5.85 13.34
N ILE A 145 8.04 -6.97 12.63
CA ILE A 145 7.28 -7.15 11.38
C ILE A 145 6.35 -8.34 11.53
N TYR A 146 5.09 -8.15 11.16
CA TYR A 146 4.03 -9.13 11.25
C TYR A 146 3.48 -9.45 9.86
N ILE A 147 3.18 -10.72 9.61
CA ILE A 147 2.71 -11.21 8.31
C ILE A 147 1.47 -12.05 8.50
N ALA A 148 0.41 -11.73 7.76
CA ALA A 148 -0.74 -12.59 7.57
C ALA A 148 -0.60 -13.34 6.24
N SER A 149 -0.55 -14.66 6.31
CA SER A 149 -0.31 -15.48 5.14
C SER A 149 -1.21 -16.71 5.04
N PHE A 150 -1.14 -17.32 3.87
CA PHE A 150 -1.56 -18.69 3.63
C PHE A 150 -0.41 -19.47 3.00
N GLN A 151 -0.01 -20.53 3.67
CA GLN A 151 1.10 -21.39 3.25
C GLN A 151 0.86 -22.82 3.72
N ASN A 152 1.32 -23.79 2.93
CA ASN A 152 1.18 -25.22 3.26
C ASN A 152 -0.26 -25.65 3.57
N LYS A 153 -1.27 -25.04 2.90
CA LYS A 153 -2.71 -25.22 3.10
C LYS A 153 -3.32 -24.58 4.35
N TYR A 154 -2.55 -23.87 5.17
CA TYR A 154 -3.03 -23.26 6.40
C TYR A 154 -2.86 -21.74 6.38
N GLY A 155 -3.74 -21.05 7.09
CA GLY A 155 -3.53 -19.66 7.45
C GLY A 155 -2.47 -19.58 8.53
N VAL A 156 -1.49 -18.71 8.35
CA VAL A 156 -0.34 -18.59 9.24
C VAL A 156 -0.12 -17.12 9.59
N PHE A 157 0.16 -16.86 10.85
CA PHE A 157 0.72 -15.58 11.28
C PHE A 157 2.20 -15.77 11.56
N LEU A 158 3.02 -14.92 10.98
CA LEU A 158 4.46 -14.87 11.23
C LEU A 158 4.84 -13.56 11.91
N LYS A 159 5.81 -13.65 12.80
CA LYS A 159 6.43 -12.52 13.48
C LYS A 159 7.93 -12.53 13.21
N SER A 160 8.50 -11.34 13.02
CA SER A 160 9.93 -11.09 13.10
C SER A 160 10.18 -10.04 14.18
N THR A 161 11.33 -10.14 14.86
CA THR A 161 11.84 -9.15 15.82
C THR A 161 13.22 -8.61 15.39
N ASP A 162 13.61 -8.87 14.14
CA ASP A 162 14.93 -8.59 13.59
C ASP A 162 14.86 -7.93 12.20
N GLY A 163 13.77 -7.19 11.93
CA GLY A 163 13.58 -6.44 10.70
C GLY A 163 13.29 -7.32 9.47
N GLY A 164 12.82 -8.54 9.70
CA GLY A 164 12.47 -9.53 8.69
C GLY A 164 13.63 -10.43 8.27
N MET A 165 14.76 -10.45 9.01
CA MET A 165 15.86 -11.39 8.71
C MET A 165 15.48 -12.84 9.07
N SER A 166 14.64 -13.03 10.07
CA SER A 166 14.08 -14.31 10.44
C SER A 166 12.63 -14.18 10.92
N PHE A 167 11.85 -15.21 10.66
CA PHE A 167 10.45 -15.28 11.11
C PHE A 167 10.21 -16.46 12.05
N THR A 168 9.24 -16.29 12.93
CA THR A 168 8.67 -17.30 13.80
C THR A 168 7.17 -17.41 13.55
N GLN A 169 6.67 -18.64 13.42
CA GLN A 169 5.24 -18.90 13.35
C GLN A 169 4.67 -18.98 14.76
N THR A 170 3.75 -18.08 15.10
CA THR A 170 3.11 -18.04 16.43
C THR A 170 1.60 -18.31 16.38
N TYR A 171 1.01 -18.34 15.18
CA TYR A 171 -0.35 -18.84 14.97
C TYR A 171 -0.47 -19.61 13.65
N ILE A 172 -1.27 -20.68 13.70
CA ILE A 172 -1.69 -21.48 12.53
C ILE A 172 -3.18 -21.79 12.66
N SER A 173 -3.90 -21.71 11.55
CA SER A 173 -5.32 -22.10 11.50
C SER A 173 -5.49 -23.58 11.82
N GLN A 174 -6.52 -23.92 12.59
CA GLN A 174 -6.81 -25.31 12.95
C GLN A 174 -7.44 -26.12 11.80
N LEU A 175 -7.89 -25.44 10.74
CA LEU A 175 -8.47 -26.05 9.55
C LEU A 175 -7.68 -25.63 8.32
N GLU A 176 -7.58 -26.53 7.35
CA GLU A 176 -7.02 -26.26 6.02
C GLU A 176 -7.90 -25.28 5.24
N ASN A 177 -7.30 -24.60 4.26
CA ASN A 177 -7.92 -23.70 3.30
C ASN A 177 -8.50 -22.40 3.88
N TYR A 178 -8.10 -22.04 5.09
CA TYR A 178 -8.50 -20.79 5.71
C TYR A 178 -7.30 -19.90 6.03
N PRO A 179 -7.11 -18.78 5.32
CA PRO A 179 -5.97 -17.89 5.53
C PRO A 179 -6.05 -17.15 6.88
N VAL A 180 -4.92 -16.63 7.34
CA VAL A 180 -4.93 -15.40 8.14
C VAL A 180 -4.93 -14.27 7.11
N GLY A 181 -5.98 -13.45 7.11
CA GLY A 181 -6.27 -12.51 6.02
C GLY A 181 -6.03 -11.04 6.36
N ALA A 182 -5.95 -10.69 7.64
CA ALA A 182 -5.82 -9.29 8.07
C ALA A 182 -5.10 -9.20 9.41
N ILE A 183 -4.31 -8.14 9.60
CA ILE A 183 -3.69 -7.74 10.86
C ILE A 183 -4.15 -6.34 11.21
N ALA A 184 -4.42 -6.09 12.49
CA ALA A 184 -4.58 -4.72 12.99
C ALA A 184 -3.74 -4.53 14.25
N LEU A 185 -2.74 -3.66 14.18
CA LEU A 185 -1.88 -3.29 15.30
C LEU A 185 -2.50 -2.14 16.08
N HIS A 186 -2.52 -2.24 17.41
CA HIS A 186 -3.04 -1.16 18.23
C HIS A 186 -2.18 0.11 18.05
N PRO A 187 -2.80 1.29 17.88
CA PRO A 187 -2.08 2.53 17.55
C PRO A 187 -1.04 2.91 18.62
N SER A 188 -1.42 2.80 19.90
CA SER A 188 -0.57 3.23 21.03
C SER A 188 0.25 2.12 21.70
N PHE A 189 -0.09 0.83 21.53
CA PHE A 189 0.47 -0.27 22.33
C PHE A 189 0.87 -1.45 21.44
N GLY A 190 2.17 -1.68 21.24
CA GLY A 190 2.65 -2.69 20.28
C GLY A 190 2.44 -4.12 20.66
N ASN A 191 2.27 -4.34 21.95
CA ASN A 191 1.97 -5.65 22.45
C ASN A 191 0.54 -6.08 22.06
N ILE A 192 -0.34 -5.14 21.70
CA ILE A 192 -1.74 -5.43 21.35
C ILE A 192 -1.90 -5.44 19.83
N LEU A 193 -2.29 -6.59 19.28
CA LEU A 193 -2.69 -6.72 17.88
C LEU A 193 -3.80 -7.76 17.71
N TYR A 194 -4.54 -7.60 16.63
CA TYR A 194 -5.62 -8.49 16.24
C TYR A 194 -5.29 -9.15 14.90
N ILE A 195 -5.75 -10.39 14.73
CA ILE A 195 -5.76 -11.07 13.43
C ILE A 195 -7.17 -11.53 13.09
N GLY A 196 -7.46 -11.46 11.79
CA GLY A 196 -8.69 -11.97 11.19
C GLY A 196 -8.40 -13.21 10.36
N THR A 197 -9.18 -14.27 10.55
CA THR A 197 -9.02 -15.52 9.80
C THR A 197 -10.15 -15.75 8.80
N GLY A 198 -9.85 -16.56 7.79
CA GLY A 198 -10.83 -16.98 6.78
C GLY A 198 -11.99 -17.80 7.36
N GLN A 199 -11.83 -18.38 8.55
CA GLN A 199 -12.89 -19.10 9.27
C GLN A 199 -13.88 -18.14 9.97
N GLY A 200 -13.55 -16.84 10.01
CA GLY A 200 -14.28 -15.85 10.78
C GLY A 200 -13.76 -15.64 12.19
N GLY A 201 -12.61 -16.22 12.55
CA GLY A 201 -12.01 -16.00 13.87
C GLY A 201 -11.34 -14.63 13.94
N VAL A 202 -11.64 -13.89 15.01
CA VAL A 202 -10.90 -12.71 15.44
C VAL A 202 -10.13 -13.08 16.70
N PHE A 203 -8.81 -13.03 16.61
CA PHE A 203 -7.89 -13.32 17.71
C PHE A 203 -7.17 -12.05 18.13
N MET A 204 -6.79 -11.97 19.40
CA MET A 204 -6.01 -10.88 19.96
C MET A 204 -4.79 -11.45 20.68
N SER A 205 -3.67 -10.77 20.49
CA SER A 205 -2.46 -10.93 21.30
C SER A 205 -2.29 -9.68 22.15
N GLU A 206 -1.74 -9.85 23.35
CA GLU A 206 -1.34 -8.78 24.28
C GLU A 206 0.17 -8.82 24.59
N ASP A 207 0.92 -9.58 23.79
CA ASP A 207 2.34 -9.88 23.95
C ASP A 207 3.10 -9.87 22.60
N TYR A 208 2.76 -8.93 21.72
CA TYR A 208 3.43 -8.73 20.41
C TYR A 208 3.29 -9.93 19.48
N GLY A 209 2.18 -10.65 19.55
CA GLY A 209 1.88 -11.78 18.68
C GLY A 209 2.53 -13.09 19.12
N GLU A 210 3.01 -13.19 20.36
CA GLU A 210 3.58 -14.45 20.89
C GLU A 210 2.48 -15.46 21.23
N THR A 211 1.41 -15.00 21.88
CA THR A 211 0.25 -15.84 22.20
C THR A 211 -1.06 -15.20 21.74
N TRP A 212 -2.04 -16.05 21.46
CA TRP A 212 -3.31 -15.65 20.85
C TRP A 212 -4.51 -16.14 21.65
N LYS A 213 -5.43 -15.22 21.92
CA LYS A 213 -6.74 -15.51 22.51
C LYS A 213 -7.82 -15.31 21.48
N VAL A 214 -8.76 -16.24 21.39
CA VAL A 214 -9.97 -16.03 20.61
C VAL A 214 -10.76 -14.91 21.28
N VAL A 215 -11.06 -13.84 20.54
CA VAL A 215 -11.95 -12.78 21.01
C VAL A 215 -13.36 -13.06 20.56
N LYS A 216 -13.54 -13.38 19.27
CA LYS A 216 -14.84 -13.64 18.68
C LYS A 216 -14.76 -14.57 17.48
N TRP A 217 -15.79 -15.39 17.30
CA TRP A 217 -16.10 -16.02 16.02
C TRP A 217 -17.20 -15.23 15.32
N LEU A 218 -16.87 -14.67 14.16
CA LEU A 218 -17.78 -13.96 13.27
C LEU A 218 -18.37 -14.90 12.22
N THR A 219 -19.41 -14.45 11.51
CA THR A 219 -20.24 -15.28 10.62
C THR A 219 -19.71 -15.38 9.18
N GLY A 220 -18.44 -15.06 8.95
CA GLY A 220 -17.80 -15.15 7.63
C GLY A 220 -16.30 -14.78 7.66
N PRO A 221 -15.58 -15.02 6.55
CA PRO A 221 -14.14 -14.77 6.44
C PRO A 221 -13.78 -13.31 6.70
N VAL A 222 -12.85 -13.05 7.62
CA VAL A 222 -12.38 -11.69 7.91
C VAL A 222 -11.33 -11.29 6.88
N ALA A 223 -11.66 -10.32 6.02
CA ALA A 223 -10.81 -9.90 4.90
C ALA A 223 -10.06 -8.59 5.17
N ASN A 224 -10.56 -7.76 6.08
CA ASN A 224 -9.90 -6.52 6.49
C ASN A 224 -10.27 -6.21 7.94
N LEU A 225 -9.30 -5.72 8.71
CA LEU A 225 -9.45 -5.29 10.09
C LEU A 225 -8.81 -3.92 10.25
N VAL A 226 -9.54 -2.98 10.86
CA VAL A 226 -9.03 -1.63 11.10
C VAL A 226 -9.42 -1.17 12.50
N ILE A 227 -8.44 -0.73 13.28
CA ILE A 227 -8.64 -0.11 14.59
C ILE A 227 -8.71 1.39 14.40
N ASN A 228 -9.66 2.07 15.05
CA ASN A 228 -9.68 3.53 15.03
C ASN A 228 -8.44 4.07 15.77
N PRO A 229 -7.57 4.87 15.11
CA PRO A 229 -6.35 5.39 15.74
C PRO A 229 -6.63 6.31 16.94
N ASN A 230 -7.80 6.96 16.97
CA ASN A 230 -8.22 7.87 18.04
C ASN A 230 -9.04 7.19 19.15
N ASN A 231 -9.46 5.94 18.94
CA ASN A 231 -10.23 5.17 19.92
C ASN A 231 -10.04 3.67 19.68
N ALA A 232 -9.03 3.07 20.33
CA ALA A 232 -8.70 1.67 20.07
C ALA A 232 -9.76 0.65 20.51
N SER A 233 -10.76 1.04 21.30
CA SER A 233 -11.93 0.19 21.58
C SER A 233 -12.84 0.02 20.37
N GLU A 234 -12.73 0.91 19.38
CA GLU A 234 -13.48 0.86 18.14
C GLU A 234 -12.69 0.15 17.06
N ILE A 235 -13.23 -1.00 16.62
CA ILE A 235 -12.61 -1.86 15.62
C ILE A 235 -13.64 -2.19 14.54
N TYR A 236 -13.21 -2.16 13.29
CA TYR A 236 -14.00 -2.49 12.13
C TYR A 236 -13.48 -3.78 11.48
N ALA A 237 -14.39 -4.61 11.00
CA ALA A 237 -14.07 -5.85 10.30
C ALA A 237 -14.91 -5.94 9.03
N VAL A 238 -14.27 -6.08 7.88
CA VAL A 238 -14.95 -6.47 6.64
C VAL A 238 -14.98 -7.98 6.58
N LEU A 239 -16.19 -8.53 6.44
CA LEU A 239 -16.41 -9.95 6.29
C LEU A 239 -16.83 -10.22 4.85
N SER A 240 -16.06 -11.04 4.14
CA SER A 240 -16.31 -11.37 2.73
C SER A 240 -17.73 -11.92 2.53
N GLY A 241 -18.53 -11.22 1.73
CA GLY A 241 -19.93 -11.60 1.45
C GLY A 241 -20.90 -11.45 2.63
N ARG A 242 -20.51 -10.71 3.67
CA ARG A 242 -21.34 -10.41 4.85
C ARG A 242 -21.36 -8.93 5.22
N GLY A 243 -20.49 -8.10 4.63
CA GLY A 243 -20.46 -6.67 4.86
C GLY A 243 -19.53 -6.23 5.99
N LEU A 244 -19.84 -5.09 6.60
CA LEU A 244 -19.02 -4.43 7.62
C LEU A 244 -19.58 -4.67 9.02
N PHE A 245 -18.72 -5.09 9.94
CA PHE A 245 -19.01 -5.25 11.36
C PHE A 245 -18.17 -4.27 12.17
N ARG A 246 -18.69 -3.85 13.31
CA ARG A 246 -18.05 -2.88 14.22
C ARG A 246 -18.12 -3.38 15.65
N SER A 247 -17.01 -3.26 16.35
CA SER A 247 -16.91 -3.38 17.80
C SER A 247 -16.65 -2.01 18.41
N MET A 248 -17.15 -1.81 19.64
CA MET A 248 -16.93 -0.59 20.43
C MET A 248 -16.29 -0.88 21.79
N ASP A 249 -15.88 -2.11 22.04
CA ASP A 249 -15.38 -2.61 23.32
C ASP A 249 -14.10 -3.43 23.17
N GLY A 250 -13.30 -3.15 22.13
CA GLY A 250 -12.03 -3.83 21.88
C GLY A 250 -12.19 -5.23 21.31
N GLY A 251 -13.25 -5.47 20.54
CA GLY A 251 -13.50 -6.71 19.81
C GLY A 251 -14.32 -7.75 20.56
N ARG A 252 -14.81 -7.48 21.79
CA ARG A 252 -15.57 -8.47 22.59
C ARG A 252 -16.98 -8.66 22.04
N GLU A 253 -17.64 -7.57 21.72
CA GLU A 253 -18.91 -7.55 21.01
C GLU A 253 -18.75 -6.95 19.62
N TRP A 254 -19.46 -7.55 18.65
CA TRP A 254 -19.51 -7.09 17.27
C TRP A 254 -20.95 -6.93 16.86
N LYS A 255 -21.25 -5.76 16.30
CA LYS A 255 -22.55 -5.47 15.71
C LYS A 255 -22.36 -5.29 14.23
N GLU A 256 -23.34 -5.78 13.49
CA GLU A 256 -23.38 -5.53 12.07
C GLU A 256 -23.56 -4.02 11.85
N PHE A 257 -22.58 -3.41 11.18
CA PHE A 257 -22.56 -1.96 10.94
C PHE A 257 -23.27 -1.59 9.63
N SER A 258 -23.73 -2.60 8.90
CA SER A 258 -24.29 -2.52 7.56
C SER A 258 -25.77 -2.15 7.50
N ARG A 259 -26.51 -2.04 8.62
CA ARG A 259 -27.95 -1.68 8.58
C ARG A 259 -28.20 -0.32 7.92
N GLU A 260 -27.28 0.64 8.11
CA GLU A 260 -27.30 1.91 7.39
C GLU A 260 -26.87 1.74 5.91
N LEU A 261 -25.96 0.80 5.63
CA LEU A 261 -25.56 0.43 4.27
C LEU A 261 -26.66 -0.28 3.47
N SER A 262 -27.60 -0.97 4.14
CA SER A 262 -28.78 -1.57 3.50
C SER A 262 -29.64 -0.51 2.81
N ARG A 263 -29.69 0.72 3.35
CA ARG A 263 -30.45 1.83 2.76
C ARG A 263 -29.89 2.28 1.41
N ILE A 264 -28.63 1.98 1.12
CA ILE A 264 -27.95 2.35 -0.11
C ILE A 264 -27.49 1.12 -0.93
N SER A 265 -28.08 -0.06 -0.69
CA SER A 265 -27.77 -1.30 -1.42
C SER A 265 -26.29 -1.72 -1.39
N ALA A 266 -25.54 -1.31 -0.37
CA ALA A 266 -24.11 -1.60 -0.20
C ALA A 266 -23.83 -2.77 0.77
N TYR A 267 -24.88 -3.26 1.45
CA TYR A 267 -24.84 -4.15 2.62
C TYR A 267 -23.87 -5.36 2.51
N ASN A 268 -23.91 -6.14 1.43
CA ASN A 268 -23.11 -7.38 1.28
C ASN A 268 -21.93 -7.28 0.31
N ASN A 269 -21.66 -6.09 -0.24
CA ASN A 269 -20.70 -5.90 -1.31
C ASN A 269 -19.46 -5.12 -0.88
N VAL A 270 -19.18 -5.06 0.43
CA VAL A 270 -18.00 -4.38 0.97
C VAL A 270 -16.76 -5.22 0.69
N ILE A 271 -15.84 -4.66 -0.08
CA ILE A 271 -14.55 -5.26 -0.43
C ILE A 271 -13.49 -4.81 0.56
N MET A 272 -13.46 -3.53 0.90
CA MET A 272 -12.48 -2.96 1.82
C MET A 272 -13.08 -1.79 2.60
N PHE A 273 -12.65 -1.64 3.85
CA PHE A 273 -12.91 -0.50 4.70
C PHE A 273 -11.63 0.34 4.82
N SER A 274 -11.75 1.65 4.69
CA SER A 274 -10.66 2.59 4.94
C SER A 274 -11.18 3.76 5.76
N MET A 275 -10.31 4.30 6.61
CA MET A 275 -10.59 5.43 7.47
C MET A 275 -9.61 6.55 7.12
N ASP A 276 -10.08 7.78 7.11
CA ASP A 276 -9.20 8.94 6.97
C ASP A 276 -8.26 9.01 8.19
N PRO A 277 -6.94 8.89 8.00
CA PRO A 277 -5.97 8.90 9.08
C PRO A 277 -5.89 10.25 9.81
N GLY A 278 -6.23 11.36 9.13
CA GLY A 278 -6.28 12.70 9.73
C GLY A 278 -7.62 13.03 10.38
N ASN A 279 -8.69 12.29 10.07
CA ASN A 279 -10.02 12.52 10.59
C ASN A 279 -10.84 11.22 10.68
N SER A 280 -10.82 10.55 11.83
CA SER A 280 -11.54 9.30 12.06
C SER A 280 -13.09 9.39 11.96
N ASN A 281 -13.66 10.58 11.69
CA ASN A 281 -15.07 10.71 11.34
C ASN A 281 -15.36 10.35 9.89
N VAL A 282 -14.36 10.45 9.01
CA VAL A 282 -14.51 10.20 7.58
C VAL A 282 -14.13 8.75 7.28
N LEU A 283 -15.11 7.99 6.77
CA LEU A 283 -14.98 6.56 6.48
C LEU A 283 -15.26 6.32 4.99
N TYR A 284 -14.58 5.34 4.41
CA TYR A 284 -14.75 4.92 3.02
C TYR A 284 -14.96 3.42 2.93
N LEU A 285 -15.90 2.99 2.08
CA LEU A 285 -16.07 1.58 1.73
C LEU A 285 -15.89 1.41 0.22
N ALA A 286 -14.89 0.64 -0.15
CA ALA A 286 -14.78 0.11 -1.50
C ALA A 286 -15.79 -1.02 -1.68
N LEU A 287 -16.64 -0.92 -2.70
CA LEU A 287 -17.71 -1.87 -2.96
C LEU A 287 -17.57 -2.55 -4.32
N ALA A 288 -18.29 -3.65 -4.50
CA ALA A 288 -18.42 -4.31 -5.80
C ALA A 288 -19.02 -3.42 -6.90
N ASN A 289 -19.81 -2.40 -6.52
CA ASN A 289 -20.56 -1.53 -7.41
C ASN A 289 -20.22 -0.04 -7.28
N GLY A 290 -19.20 0.33 -6.50
CA GLY A 290 -18.81 1.74 -6.35
C GLY A 290 -18.07 2.04 -5.07
N LEU A 291 -18.02 3.32 -4.71
CA LEU A 291 -17.42 3.83 -3.49
C LEU A 291 -18.48 4.56 -2.69
N VAL A 292 -18.57 4.27 -1.39
CA VAL A 292 -19.41 5.04 -0.47
C VAL A 292 -18.56 5.67 0.62
N ARG A 293 -19.00 6.84 1.07
CA ARG A 293 -18.32 7.65 2.07
C ARG A 293 -19.29 8.02 3.19
N SER A 294 -18.77 8.11 4.39
CA SER A 294 -19.45 8.73 5.53
C SER A 294 -18.59 9.86 6.06
N GLU A 295 -19.22 10.97 6.46
CA GLU A 295 -18.55 12.09 7.14
C GLU A 295 -18.81 12.13 8.65
N ASN A 296 -19.58 11.16 9.16
CA ASN A 296 -20.09 11.18 10.54
C ASN A 296 -19.97 9.81 11.22
N ARG A 297 -18.80 9.17 11.08
CA ARG A 297 -18.46 7.87 11.69
C ARG A 297 -19.42 6.74 11.32
N GLY A 298 -19.97 6.80 10.12
CA GLY A 298 -20.86 5.79 9.56
C GLY A 298 -22.31 5.89 10.02
N ASN A 299 -22.73 7.01 10.62
CA ASN A 299 -24.15 7.25 10.92
C ASN A 299 -24.97 7.42 9.64
N THR A 300 -24.41 8.07 8.62
CA THR A 300 -24.98 8.17 7.28
C THR A 300 -23.92 7.91 6.22
N TRP A 301 -24.37 7.39 5.08
CA TRP A 301 -23.51 7.01 3.97
C TRP A 301 -24.06 7.55 2.66
N GLU A 302 -23.16 7.98 1.79
CA GLU A 302 -23.49 8.45 0.45
C GLU A 302 -22.56 7.81 -0.58
N PHE A 303 -23.07 7.59 -1.80
CA PHE A 303 -22.22 7.21 -2.92
C PHE A 303 -21.35 8.40 -3.32
N VAL A 304 -20.06 8.14 -3.44
CA VAL A 304 -19.13 9.08 -4.05
C VAL A 304 -19.45 9.15 -5.55
N LYS A 305 -19.64 10.36 -6.06
CA LYS A 305 -20.07 10.61 -7.45
C LYS A 305 -18.91 10.48 -8.44
N ILE A 306 -18.34 9.29 -8.53
CA ILE A 306 -17.33 8.91 -9.53
C ILE A 306 -17.97 8.04 -10.61
N LEU A 307 -17.71 8.37 -11.88
CA LEU A 307 -18.22 7.60 -13.03
C LEU A 307 -17.29 6.42 -13.29
N ILE A 308 -17.65 5.26 -12.76
CA ILE A 308 -16.88 4.03 -12.93
C ILE A 308 -17.47 3.20 -14.09
N PRO A 309 -16.67 2.83 -15.11
CA PRO A 309 -17.10 1.88 -16.13
C PRO A 309 -17.46 0.51 -15.51
N PRO A 310 -18.60 -0.12 -15.87
CA PRO A 310 -19.00 -1.39 -15.27
C PRO A 310 -17.97 -2.52 -15.38
N ASN A 311 -17.18 -2.52 -16.45
CA ASN A 311 -16.10 -3.50 -16.69
C ASN A 311 -14.82 -3.24 -15.89
N ALA A 312 -14.69 -2.08 -15.24
CA ALA A 312 -13.57 -1.75 -14.37
C ALA A 312 -13.84 -2.11 -12.90
N LEU A 313 -15.11 -2.27 -12.52
CA LEU A 313 -15.50 -2.68 -11.18
C LEU A 313 -14.92 -4.06 -10.81
N PRO A 314 -14.68 -4.33 -9.51
CA PRO A 314 -15.05 -3.54 -8.33
C PRO A 314 -14.08 -2.40 -8.00
N VAL A 315 -14.42 -1.54 -7.02
CA VAL A 315 -13.41 -0.68 -6.38
C VAL A 315 -12.49 -1.56 -5.55
N ASP A 316 -11.19 -1.47 -5.81
CA ASP A 316 -10.18 -2.35 -5.20
C ASP A 316 -9.46 -1.69 -4.03
N SER A 317 -9.15 -0.39 -4.15
CA SER A 317 -8.36 0.32 -3.16
C SER A 317 -8.78 1.78 -2.99
N VAL A 318 -8.61 2.30 -1.78
CA VAL A 318 -8.86 3.70 -1.40
C VAL A 318 -7.77 4.13 -0.43
N ALA A 319 -7.05 5.20 -0.79
CA ALA A 319 -6.03 5.82 0.06
C ALA A 319 -6.32 7.31 0.26
N VAL A 320 -6.11 7.78 1.48
CA VAL A 320 -6.24 9.20 1.86
C VAL A 320 -4.86 9.68 2.31
N ASP A 321 -4.42 10.84 1.83
CA ASP A 321 -3.13 11.41 2.22
C ASP A 321 -3.12 11.67 3.74
N PRO A 322 -2.17 11.08 4.49
CA PRO A 322 -2.11 11.20 5.94
C PRO A 322 -1.81 12.60 6.46
N ARG A 323 -1.33 13.50 5.59
CA ARG A 323 -1.08 14.91 5.91
C ARG A 323 -2.14 15.84 5.36
N ASN A 324 -3.02 15.35 4.49
CA ASN A 324 -4.06 16.16 3.87
C ASN A 324 -5.26 15.32 3.45
N SER A 325 -6.26 15.23 4.34
CA SER A 325 -7.55 14.57 4.11
C SER A 325 -8.31 14.99 2.83
N ARG A 326 -7.92 16.10 2.18
CA ARG A 326 -8.51 16.51 0.89
C ARG A 326 -7.97 15.74 -0.30
N LYS A 327 -6.78 15.12 -0.18
CA LYS A 327 -6.20 14.31 -1.25
C LYS A 327 -6.59 12.85 -1.07
N ILE A 328 -7.35 12.33 -2.02
CA ILE A 328 -7.92 10.99 -1.99
C ILE A 328 -7.62 10.30 -3.31
N TYR A 329 -7.22 9.04 -3.24
CA TYR A 329 -6.89 8.20 -4.39
C TYR A 329 -7.73 6.94 -4.35
N VAL A 330 -8.29 6.55 -5.49
CA VAL A 330 -9.18 5.38 -5.59
C VAL A 330 -8.77 4.55 -6.80
N GLY A 331 -8.44 3.27 -6.55
CA GLY A 331 -8.04 2.30 -7.57
C GLY A 331 -9.23 1.44 -7.99
N VAL A 332 -9.50 1.40 -9.29
CA VAL A 332 -10.61 0.63 -9.87
C VAL A 332 -10.17 -0.01 -11.19
N GLY A 333 -9.91 -1.32 -11.19
CA GLY A 333 -9.28 -1.95 -12.35
C GLY A 333 -7.90 -1.32 -12.62
N SER A 334 -7.64 -0.85 -13.84
CA SER A 334 -6.43 -0.07 -14.17
C SER A 334 -6.64 1.46 -14.13
N LEU A 335 -7.77 1.91 -13.58
CA LEU A 335 -8.11 3.33 -13.45
C LEU A 335 -7.71 3.83 -12.07
N ILE A 336 -6.98 4.94 -12.03
CA ILE A 336 -6.72 5.70 -10.80
C ILE A 336 -7.56 6.97 -10.85
N TYR A 337 -8.42 7.13 -9.85
CA TYR A 337 -9.16 8.36 -9.60
C TYR A 337 -8.45 9.14 -8.51
N GLN A 338 -8.39 10.46 -8.69
CA GLN A 338 -7.81 11.38 -7.73
C GLN A 338 -8.78 12.50 -7.42
N SER A 339 -8.90 12.84 -6.15
CA SER A 339 -9.47 14.10 -5.71
C SER A 339 -8.42 14.90 -4.95
N LEU A 340 -8.39 16.21 -5.16
CA LEU A 340 -7.53 17.16 -4.45
C LEU A 340 -8.32 18.09 -3.52
N ASP A 341 -9.65 17.94 -3.49
CA ASP A 341 -10.56 18.84 -2.80
C ASP A 341 -11.51 18.16 -1.81
N GLY A 342 -11.20 16.93 -1.39
CA GLY A 342 -11.97 16.17 -0.39
C GLY A 342 -13.10 15.34 -0.98
N GLY A 343 -13.00 15.00 -2.27
CA GLY A 343 -13.96 14.15 -2.97
C GLY A 343 -15.09 14.93 -3.65
N ILE A 344 -14.98 16.25 -3.77
CA ILE A 344 -15.95 17.10 -4.47
C ILE A 344 -15.77 16.94 -5.98
N ASN A 345 -14.53 17.08 -6.47
CA ASN A 345 -14.15 16.85 -7.85
C ASN A 345 -13.12 15.73 -7.97
N TRP A 346 -13.20 15.01 -9.09
CA TRP A 346 -12.35 13.87 -9.38
C TRP A 346 -11.74 13.97 -10.78
N SER A 347 -10.43 13.74 -10.88
CA SER A 347 -9.74 13.42 -12.12
C SER A 347 -9.58 11.90 -12.24
N MET A 348 -9.45 11.39 -13.47
CA MET A 348 -9.24 9.98 -13.75
C MET A 348 -8.11 9.81 -14.75
N GLN A 349 -7.24 8.85 -14.49
CA GLN A 349 -6.20 8.42 -15.40
C GLN A 349 -6.28 6.90 -15.59
N LYS A 350 -6.18 6.46 -16.86
CA LYS A 350 -6.07 5.04 -17.20
C LYS A 350 -4.60 4.68 -17.33
N LEU A 351 -4.14 3.73 -16.52
CA LEU A 351 -2.78 3.21 -16.61
C LEU A 351 -2.66 2.28 -17.82
N ALA A 352 -1.53 2.35 -18.53
CA ALA A 352 -1.23 1.52 -19.69
C ALA A 352 -0.81 0.10 -19.26
N THR A 353 -1.71 -0.61 -18.59
CA THR A 353 -1.47 -1.96 -18.05
C THR A 353 -2.69 -2.87 -18.17
N PRO A 354 -2.49 -4.18 -18.43
CA PRO A 354 -3.54 -5.18 -18.36
C PRO A 354 -3.84 -5.62 -16.91
N LYS A 355 -3.02 -5.21 -15.94
CA LYS A 355 -3.21 -5.53 -14.52
C LYS A 355 -4.21 -4.58 -13.87
N ARG A 356 -4.72 -4.95 -12.70
CA ARG A 356 -5.58 -4.10 -11.88
C ARG A 356 -4.87 -3.67 -10.61
N ILE A 357 -5.17 -2.47 -10.13
CA ILE A 357 -4.67 -1.92 -8.88
C ILE A 357 -5.24 -2.78 -7.74
N SER A 358 -4.37 -3.27 -6.87
CA SER A 358 -4.73 -4.05 -5.68
C SER A 358 -4.58 -3.26 -4.40
N ASP A 359 -3.62 -2.34 -4.35
CA ASP A 359 -3.32 -1.53 -3.18
C ASP A 359 -2.76 -0.16 -3.60
N ILE A 360 -2.96 0.84 -2.75
CA ILE A 360 -2.46 2.20 -2.92
C ILE A 360 -1.90 2.63 -1.58
N ILE A 361 -0.62 2.96 -1.54
CA ILE A 361 0.02 3.53 -0.36
C ILE A 361 0.61 4.90 -0.69
N ILE A 362 0.46 5.82 0.26
CA ILE A 362 1.00 7.19 0.18
C ILE A 362 2.08 7.28 1.24
N ASP A 363 3.27 7.75 0.88
CA ASP A 363 4.34 7.92 1.85
C ASP A 363 3.97 9.01 2.87
N PRO A 364 3.85 8.68 4.17
CA PRO A 364 3.49 9.66 5.19
C PRO A 364 4.59 10.69 5.44
N LYS A 365 5.82 10.47 4.95
CA LYS A 365 6.94 11.41 5.02
C LYS A 365 7.04 12.33 3.80
N ASP A 366 6.63 11.82 2.65
CA ASP A 366 6.57 12.54 1.38
C ASP A 366 5.27 12.20 0.62
N PRO A 367 4.16 12.92 0.85
CA PRO A 367 2.89 12.61 0.18
C PRO A 367 2.86 12.85 -1.33
N GLN A 368 3.97 13.33 -1.94
CA GLN A 368 4.11 13.31 -3.40
C GLN A 368 4.48 11.92 -3.92
N SER A 369 5.10 11.10 -3.07
CA SER A 369 5.47 9.71 -3.36
C SER A 369 4.31 8.75 -3.06
N ILE A 370 3.77 8.14 -4.11
CA ILE A 370 2.63 7.22 -4.05
C ILE A 370 3.00 5.93 -4.78
N PHE A 371 2.70 4.79 -4.18
CA PHE A 371 2.91 3.48 -4.80
C PHE A 371 1.58 2.77 -5.05
N LEU A 372 1.50 2.09 -6.18
CA LEU A 372 0.40 1.22 -6.57
C LEU A 372 0.93 -0.22 -6.61
N ALA A 373 0.24 -1.12 -5.93
CA ALA A 373 0.37 -2.55 -6.15
C ALA A 373 -0.53 -2.95 -7.33
N MET A 374 -0.03 -3.88 -8.15
CA MET A 374 -0.77 -4.39 -9.30
C MET A 374 -0.95 -5.91 -9.18
N LYS A 375 -2.18 -6.39 -9.39
CA LYS A 375 -2.51 -7.82 -9.47
C LYS A 375 -2.92 -8.23 -10.89
N ASN A 376 -2.56 -9.46 -11.24
CA ASN A 376 -2.95 -10.04 -12.52
C ASN A 376 -4.47 -10.26 -12.55
N VAL A 377 -5.10 -10.00 -13.70
CA VAL A 377 -6.50 -10.33 -13.91
C VAL A 377 -6.57 -11.79 -14.36
N LYS A 378 -7.20 -12.66 -13.55
CA LYS A 378 -7.48 -14.05 -13.93
C LYS A 378 -8.45 -14.02 -15.12
N LYS A 379 -8.05 -14.63 -16.24
CA LYS A 379 -8.88 -14.74 -17.45
C LYS A 379 -10.08 -15.64 -17.24
#